data_AF-A0A021WZD4-F1
#
_entry.id   AF-A0A021WZD4-F1
#
_cell.length_a   1.000
_cell.length_b   1.000
_cell.length_c   1.000
_cell.angle_alpha   90.00
_cell.angle_beta   90.00
_cell.angle_gamma   90.00
#
_symmetry.space_group_name_H-M   'P 1'
#
loop_
_entity.id
_entity.type
_entity.pdbx_description
1 polymer ?
#
loop_
_entity_poly.entity_id
_entity_poly.type
_entity_poly.pdbx_seq_one_letter_code
_entity_poly.pdbx_strand_id
1 'polypeptide(L)'
;MLFQNYGLFWHADRITWGSPGKGNQGKLLGRQRVKEDPIDFRYQRGVYALYDENFKILYVGQAGYGNKRLYDRLDNHMTDHLGERWQRFSWFGIDPVVGKAGKRYVEERDPSAPPVDAVLNHLEAILIAAAEPPLNRQGGKFGEAEQFFQSWEEDDEDEVLEAIGTLSKRLDEIERRLKRQ
;
A
#
# COMPACT_ATOMS: atom_id res chain seq x y z
N MET A 1 22.14 -4.89 2.47
CA MET A 1 21.20 -4.12 1.63
C MET A 1 20.24 -3.38 2.56
N LEU A 2 19.93 -2.11 2.29
CA LEU A 2 19.09 -1.32 3.19
C LEU A 2 17.60 -1.59 2.95
N PHE A 3 17.14 -1.47 1.71
CA PHE A 3 15.77 -1.80 1.30
C PHE A 3 15.76 -3.13 0.55
N GLN A 4 14.73 -3.93 0.78
CA GLN A 4 14.59 -5.28 0.22
C GLN A 4 13.56 -5.32 -0.91
N ASN A 5 12.56 -4.45 -0.83
CA ASN A 5 11.47 -4.41 -1.79
C ASN A 5 10.78 -3.05 -1.77
N TYR A 6 10.03 -2.75 -2.83
CA TYR A 6 9.33 -1.49 -2.95
C TYR A 6 8.09 -1.61 -3.84
N GLY A 7 7.16 -0.68 -3.67
CA GLY A 7 6.02 -0.48 -4.55
C GLY A 7 5.93 1.00 -4.93
N LEU A 8 5.66 1.29 -6.20
CA LEU A 8 5.59 2.66 -6.71
C LEU A 8 4.16 3.00 -7.12
N PHE A 9 3.69 4.15 -6.67
CA PHE A 9 2.43 4.78 -7.06
C PHE A 9 1.19 3.87 -6.99
N TRP A 10 1.15 3.02 -5.97
CA TRP A 10 -0.02 2.22 -5.63
C TRP A 10 -1.18 3.15 -5.28
N HIS A 11 -2.39 2.73 -5.57
CA HIS A 11 -3.58 3.53 -5.33
C HIS A 11 -4.19 3.24 -3.95
N ALA A 12 -4.64 4.30 -3.27
CA ALA A 12 -5.31 4.21 -1.98
C ALA A 12 -6.66 3.47 -2.06
N ASP A 13 -7.38 3.62 -3.16
CA ASP A 13 -8.70 3.01 -3.42
C ASP A 13 -8.63 1.50 -3.66
N ARG A 14 -7.46 0.97 -3.99
CA ARG A 14 -7.20 -0.47 -4.18
C ARG A 14 -6.60 -1.15 -2.95
N ILE A 15 -6.57 -0.45 -1.82
CA ILE A 15 -6.28 -1.07 -0.53
C ILE A 15 -7.58 -1.64 0.02
N THR A 16 -7.55 -2.88 0.48
CA THR A 16 -8.66 -3.43 1.26
C THR A 16 -8.60 -2.82 2.66
N TRP A 17 -9.42 -1.82 2.92
CA TRP A 17 -9.54 -1.21 4.24
C TRP A 17 -10.34 -2.12 5.18
N GLY A 18 -9.76 -2.45 6.33
CA GLY A 18 -10.41 -3.29 7.33
C GLY A 18 -11.52 -2.52 8.05
N SER A 19 -12.35 -3.24 8.80
CA SER A 19 -13.37 -2.63 9.66
C SER A 19 -13.35 -3.27 11.05
N PRO A 20 -13.92 -2.61 12.08
CA PRO A 20 -14.01 -3.21 13.41
C PRO A 20 -14.78 -4.54 13.36
N GLY A 21 -14.15 -5.64 13.79
CA GLY A 21 -14.77 -6.95 13.80
C GLY A 21 -13.77 -8.09 13.58
N LYS A 22 -14.10 -9.29 14.09
CA LYS A 22 -13.26 -10.48 13.88
C LYS A 22 -13.36 -10.93 12.42
N GLY A 23 -12.23 -10.94 11.71
CA GLY A 23 -12.16 -11.37 10.30
C GLY A 23 -12.04 -10.21 9.30
N ASN A 24 -12.34 -8.97 9.72
CA ASN A 24 -12.32 -7.78 8.86
C ASN A 24 -10.95 -7.12 8.84
N GLN A 25 -9.88 -7.92 8.82
CA GLN A 25 -8.56 -7.34 8.71
C GLN A 25 -8.38 -6.80 7.31
N GLY A 26 -7.93 -5.55 7.18
CA GLY A 26 -7.55 -5.02 5.89
C GLY A 26 -6.42 -5.82 5.25
N LYS A 27 -6.10 -5.53 4.00
CA LYS A 27 -5.03 -6.18 3.23
C LYS A 27 -4.30 -5.15 2.38
N LEU A 28 -2.99 -5.33 2.24
CA LEU A 28 -2.15 -4.51 1.37
C LEU A 28 -1.40 -5.44 0.43
N LEU A 29 -2.04 -5.81 -0.68
CA LEU A 29 -1.57 -6.90 -1.53
C LEU A 29 -0.68 -6.41 -2.67
N GLY A 30 0.36 -7.18 -2.97
CA GLY A 30 1.24 -6.94 -4.12
C GLY A 30 1.77 -8.23 -4.74
N ARG A 31 2.14 -8.16 -6.03
CA ARG A 31 2.69 -9.28 -6.80
C ARG A 31 3.81 -8.82 -7.73
N GLN A 32 4.82 -9.66 -7.96
CA GLN A 32 5.86 -9.39 -8.96
C GLN A 32 5.37 -9.75 -10.37
N ARG A 33 4.56 -10.80 -10.48
CA ARG A 33 4.02 -11.32 -11.73
C ARG A 33 2.55 -11.66 -11.58
N VAL A 34 1.78 -11.55 -12.67
CA VAL A 34 0.33 -11.78 -12.68
C VAL A 34 -0.07 -13.17 -12.17
N LYS A 35 0.73 -14.20 -12.49
CA LYS A 35 0.46 -15.62 -12.14
C LYS A 35 0.93 -16.03 -10.74
N GLU A 36 1.48 -15.12 -9.97
CA GLU A 36 1.96 -15.41 -8.63
C GLU A 36 0.93 -15.03 -7.58
N ASP A 37 0.87 -15.81 -6.50
CA ASP A 37 0.03 -15.50 -5.35
C ASP A 37 0.42 -14.12 -4.77
N PRO A 38 -0.57 -13.27 -4.44
CA PRO A 38 -0.31 -11.97 -3.86
C PRO A 38 0.31 -12.11 -2.46
N ILE A 39 1.25 -11.22 -2.17
CA ILE A 39 1.90 -11.09 -0.87
C ILE A 39 1.29 -9.91 -0.14
N ASP A 40 1.06 -10.10 1.15
CA ASP A 40 0.51 -9.08 2.02
C ASP A 40 1.63 -8.26 2.69
N PHE A 41 1.66 -6.96 2.40
CA PHE A 41 2.66 -6.00 2.85
C PHE A 41 2.22 -5.17 4.05
N ARG A 42 1.10 -5.51 4.70
CA ARG A 42 0.58 -4.71 5.83
C ARG A 42 1.60 -4.40 6.92
N TYR A 43 2.43 -5.41 7.23
CA TYR A 43 3.41 -5.37 8.30
C TYR A 43 4.78 -4.86 7.87
N GLN A 44 4.94 -4.36 6.65
CA GLN A 44 6.21 -3.84 6.16
C GLN A 44 6.68 -2.63 6.99
N ARG A 45 7.99 -2.55 7.26
CA ARG A 45 8.68 -1.40 7.84
C ARG A 45 9.46 -0.67 6.75
N GLY A 46 9.73 0.62 6.93
CA GLY A 46 10.49 1.42 5.99
C GLY A 46 9.96 2.84 5.84
N VAL A 47 10.04 3.39 4.64
CA VAL A 47 9.57 4.76 4.33
C VAL A 47 8.51 4.74 3.23
N TYR A 48 7.62 5.72 3.24
CA TYR A 48 6.58 5.88 2.22
C TYR A 48 6.39 7.35 1.86
N ALA A 49 5.89 7.58 0.66
CA ALA A 49 5.52 8.90 0.15
C ALA A 49 4.06 8.84 -0.31
N LEU A 50 3.28 9.87 0.02
CA LEU A 50 1.89 10.05 -0.41
C LEU A 50 1.84 11.12 -1.50
N TYR A 51 1.02 10.88 -2.51
CA TYR A 51 0.91 11.71 -3.70
C TYR A 51 -0.54 12.10 -3.95
N ASP A 52 -0.72 13.31 -4.49
CA ASP A 52 -1.96 13.66 -5.15
C ASP A 52 -2.10 12.92 -6.50
N GLU A 53 -3.18 13.21 -7.22
CA GLU A 53 -3.47 12.61 -8.53
C GLU A 53 -2.42 12.97 -9.61
N ASN A 54 -1.74 14.09 -9.45
CA ASN A 54 -0.72 14.59 -10.39
C ASN A 54 0.70 14.18 -9.99
N PHE A 55 0.86 13.15 -9.15
CA PHE A 55 2.15 12.65 -8.67
C PHE A 55 2.96 13.68 -7.85
N LYS A 56 2.32 14.72 -7.31
CA LYS A 56 2.98 15.65 -6.40
C LYS A 56 3.08 15.00 -5.03
N ILE A 57 4.30 14.92 -4.48
CA ILE A 57 4.51 14.48 -3.09
C ILE A 57 3.82 15.47 -2.15
N LEU A 58 2.89 14.96 -1.35
CA LEU A 58 2.20 15.71 -0.30
C LEU A 58 2.81 15.45 1.07
N TYR A 59 3.31 14.24 1.29
CA TYR A 59 3.80 13.80 2.58
C TYR A 59 4.81 12.66 2.43
N VAL A 60 5.81 12.63 3.31
CA VAL A 60 6.77 11.53 3.43
C VAL A 60 6.80 11.10 4.89
N GLY A 61 6.66 9.80 5.13
CA GLY A 61 6.61 9.22 6.46
C GLY A 61 7.43 7.95 6.60
N GLN A 62 7.56 7.49 7.84
CA GLN A 62 8.20 6.22 8.20
C GLN A 62 7.18 5.27 8.85
N ALA A 63 7.36 3.98 8.58
CA ALA A 63 6.62 2.88 9.18
C ALA A 63 7.61 1.93 9.88
N GLY A 64 7.26 1.42 11.05
CA GLY A 64 8.13 0.53 11.83
C GLY A 64 8.89 1.17 12.98
N TYR A 65 8.99 2.51 13.06
CA TYR A 65 9.40 3.18 14.30
C TYR A 65 8.23 3.11 15.31
N GLY A 66 8.39 2.29 16.35
CA GLY A 66 7.33 1.91 17.30
C GLY A 66 6.40 0.81 16.77
N ASN A 67 5.14 0.85 17.17
CA ASN A 67 4.17 -0.25 16.95
C ASN A 67 3.25 -0.05 15.73
N LYS A 68 3.63 0.82 14.78
CA LYS A 68 2.81 1.13 13.59
C LYS A 68 3.52 0.71 12.32
N ARG A 69 2.94 -0.24 11.58
CA ARG A 69 3.46 -0.74 10.30
C ARG A 69 2.86 0.03 9.12
N LEU A 70 3.29 -0.29 7.90
CA LEU A 70 2.94 0.46 6.70
C LEU A 70 1.42 0.65 6.56
N TYR A 71 0.65 -0.43 6.68
CA TYR A 71 -0.81 -0.34 6.59
C TYR A 71 -1.41 0.57 7.65
N ASP A 72 -1.01 0.42 8.92
CA ASP A 72 -1.54 1.27 9.99
C ASP A 72 -1.27 2.76 9.73
N ARG A 73 -0.11 3.08 9.15
CA ARG A 73 0.25 4.47 8.81
C ARG A 73 -0.62 5.01 7.69
N LEU A 74 -0.81 4.23 6.62
CA LEU A 74 -1.67 4.61 5.50
C LEU A 74 -3.13 4.78 5.94
N ASP A 75 -3.64 3.87 6.78
CA ASP A 75 -5.00 3.92 7.33
C ASP A 75 -5.25 5.18 8.17
N ASN A 76 -4.30 5.56 9.04
CA ASN A 76 -4.41 6.81 9.79
C ASN A 76 -4.48 8.04 8.86
N HIS A 77 -3.77 8.02 7.74
CA HIS A 77 -3.78 9.10 6.76
C HIS A 77 -5.05 9.15 5.90
N MET A 78 -5.97 8.19 6.03
CA MET A 78 -7.30 8.27 5.41
C MET A 78 -8.27 9.17 6.18
N THR A 79 -7.99 9.42 7.47
CA THR A 79 -8.92 10.12 8.37
C THR A 79 -8.33 11.38 9.00
N ASP A 80 -7.03 11.61 8.84
CA ASP A 80 -6.37 12.81 9.34
C ASP A 80 -6.51 14.00 8.37
N HIS A 81 -5.78 15.09 8.64
CA HIS A 81 -5.73 16.29 7.80
C HIS A 81 -5.31 16.05 6.33
N LEU A 82 -4.83 14.85 5.99
CA LEU A 82 -4.45 14.43 4.64
C LEU A 82 -5.51 13.56 3.95
N GLY A 83 -6.55 13.09 4.64
CA GLY A 83 -7.52 12.05 4.21
C GLY A 83 -8.10 12.16 2.80
N GLU A 84 -8.26 13.37 2.28
CA GLU A 84 -8.85 13.61 0.95
C GLU A 84 -7.82 14.12 -0.08
N ARG A 85 -6.58 14.32 0.34
CA ARG A 85 -5.55 15.01 -0.46
C ARG A 85 -4.73 14.04 -1.30
N TRP A 86 -4.49 12.83 -0.79
CA TRP A 86 -3.67 11.83 -1.48
C TRP A 86 -4.53 10.72 -2.10
N GLN A 87 -4.10 10.23 -3.25
CA GLN A 87 -4.76 9.13 -3.96
C GLN A 87 -3.77 8.00 -4.28
N ARG A 88 -2.46 8.30 -4.24
CA ARG A 88 -1.39 7.35 -4.54
C ARG A 88 -0.33 7.35 -3.46
N PHE A 89 0.40 6.26 -3.37
CA PHE A 89 1.53 6.13 -2.46
C PHE A 89 2.61 5.23 -3.05
N SER A 90 3.84 5.49 -2.64
CA SER A 90 5.00 4.64 -2.90
C SER A 90 5.58 4.25 -1.57
N TRP A 91 6.10 3.05 -1.46
CA TRP A 91 6.68 2.53 -0.23
C TRP A 91 7.97 1.78 -0.53
N PHE A 92 8.93 1.87 0.40
CA PHE A 92 10.25 1.29 0.29
C PHE A 92 10.53 0.52 1.58
N GLY A 93 10.49 -0.81 1.47
CA GLY A 93 10.47 -1.76 2.56
C GLY A 93 11.85 -2.27 2.96
N ILE A 94 12.07 -2.45 4.26
CA ILE A 94 13.31 -3.03 4.80
C ILE A 94 13.19 -4.50 5.14
N ASP A 95 11.96 -5.01 5.30
CA ASP A 95 11.71 -6.42 5.62
C ASP A 95 11.64 -7.25 4.33
N PRO A 96 12.40 -8.34 4.22
CA PRO A 96 12.43 -9.16 3.02
C PRO A 96 11.12 -9.94 2.82
N VAL A 97 10.86 -10.28 1.56
CA VAL A 97 9.90 -11.33 1.23
C VAL A 97 10.63 -12.66 1.28
N VAL A 98 10.13 -13.59 2.09
CA VAL A 98 10.68 -14.93 2.24
C VAL A 98 9.62 -15.98 1.91
N GLY A 99 10.07 -17.21 1.64
CA GLY A 99 9.19 -18.35 1.39
C GLY A 99 9.68 -19.26 0.28
N LYS A 100 9.05 -20.43 0.15
CA LYS A 100 9.33 -21.42 -0.89
C LYS A 100 8.01 -22.13 -1.26
N ALA A 101 7.90 -22.60 -2.51
CA ALA A 101 6.76 -23.37 -3.00
C ALA A 101 5.39 -22.67 -2.84
N GLY A 102 5.27 -21.46 -3.38
CA GLY A 102 3.98 -20.75 -3.52
C GLY A 102 3.57 -19.88 -2.32
N LYS A 103 3.99 -20.22 -1.10
CA LYS A 103 3.71 -19.38 0.08
C LYS A 103 4.85 -18.42 0.38
N ARG A 104 4.68 -17.15 0.02
CA ARG A 104 5.60 -16.06 0.32
C ARG A 104 4.95 -15.05 1.27
N TYR A 105 5.74 -14.44 2.13
CA TYR A 105 5.28 -13.44 3.09
C TYR A 105 6.41 -12.48 3.46
N VAL A 106 6.04 -11.30 3.96
CA VAL A 106 6.99 -10.35 4.55
C VAL A 106 7.44 -10.88 5.91
N GLU A 107 8.74 -11.04 6.11
CA GLU A 107 9.32 -11.45 7.39
C GLU A 107 10.01 -10.26 8.06
N GLU A 108 9.52 -9.86 9.23
CA GLU A 108 10.18 -8.83 10.02
C GLU A 108 11.57 -9.28 10.44
N ARG A 109 12.61 -8.59 9.96
CA ARG A 109 14.00 -8.95 10.21
C ARG A 109 14.84 -7.71 10.42
N ASP A 110 15.60 -7.66 11.51
CA ASP A 110 16.52 -6.55 11.74
C ASP A 110 17.64 -6.56 10.68
N PRO A 111 17.83 -5.45 9.94
CA PRO A 111 18.82 -5.40 8.89
C PRO A 111 20.23 -5.39 9.49
N SER A 112 21.15 -6.12 8.86
CA SER A 112 22.57 -5.92 9.11
C SER A 112 22.99 -4.54 8.62
N ALA A 113 23.99 -3.94 9.27
CA ALA A 113 24.52 -2.64 8.88
C ALA A 113 24.98 -2.69 7.40
N PRO A 114 24.33 -1.97 6.47
CA PRO A 114 24.73 -1.96 5.07
C PRO A 114 26.02 -1.17 4.87
N PRO A 115 26.83 -1.52 3.84
CA PRO A 115 27.98 -0.68 3.49
C PRO A 115 27.51 0.69 2.97
N VAL A 116 28.37 1.70 3.10
CA VAL A 116 28.03 3.11 2.84
C VAL A 116 27.56 3.34 1.40
N ASP A 117 28.20 2.69 0.43
CA ASP A 117 27.84 2.76 -0.99
C ASP A 117 26.42 2.23 -1.24
N ALA A 118 26.04 1.13 -0.59
CA ALA A 118 24.68 0.61 -0.66
C ALA A 118 23.66 1.58 -0.05
N VAL A 119 24.01 2.30 1.02
CA VAL A 119 23.14 3.34 1.59
C VAL A 119 22.95 4.48 0.59
N LEU A 120 24.04 5.00 0.01
CA LEU A 120 23.99 6.11 -0.94
C LEU A 120 23.16 5.75 -2.19
N ASN A 121 23.37 4.56 -2.75
CA ASN A 121 22.62 4.08 -3.91
C ASN A 121 21.11 4.00 -3.62
N HIS A 122 20.72 3.48 -2.45
CA HIS A 122 19.30 3.40 -2.11
C HIS A 122 18.66 4.75 -1.84
N LEU A 123 19.36 5.67 -1.17
CA LEU A 123 18.85 7.02 -0.92
C LEU A 123 18.63 7.77 -2.24
N GLU A 124 19.59 7.70 -3.16
CA GLU A 124 19.44 8.25 -4.51
C GLU A 124 18.27 7.59 -5.23
N ALA A 125 18.16 6.26 -5.17
CA ALA A 125 17.12 5.52 -5.86
C ALA A 125 15.71 5.90 -5.37
N ILE A 126 15.52 6.06 -4.06
CA ILE A 126 14.27 6.54 -3.47
C ILE A 126 13.94 7.94 -3.96
N LEU A 127 14.90 8.87 -3.90
CA LEU A 127 14.68 10.25 -4.32
C LEU A 127 14.29 10.34 -5.80
N ILE A 128 14.97 9.58 -6.66
CA ILE A 128 14.66 9.54 -8.09
C ILE A 128 13.28 8.92 -8.33
N ALA A 129 12.98 7.77 -7.72
CA ALA A 129 11.72 7.06 -7.97
C ALA A 129 10.51 7.77 -7.36
N ALA A 130 10.68 8.41 -6.20
CA ALA A 130 9.58 9.11 -5.54
C ALA A 130 9.33 10.48 -6.16
N ALA A 131 10.36 11.27 -6.44
CA ALA A 131 10.19 12.65 -6.89
C ALA A 131 10.16 12.81 -8.42
N GLU A 132 10.49 11.76 -9.17
CA GLU A 132 10.63 11.75 -10.64
C GLU A 132 11.23 13.06 -11.21
N PRO A 133 12.40 13.50 -10.71
CA PRO A 133 12.95 14.80 -11.06
C PRO A 133 13.26 14.86 -12.56
N PRO A 134 12.85 15.93 -13.27
CA PRO A 134 12.79 15.97 -14.74
C PRO A 134 14.16 15.86 -15.43
N LEU A 135 15.25 16.13 -14.69
CA LEU A 135 16.62 16.07 -15.22
C LEU A 135 17.30 14.72 -14.97
N ASN A 136 16.70 13.82 -14.19
CA ASN A 136 17.24 12.48 -13.98
C ASN A 136 16.87 11.59 -15.15
N ARG A 137 17.84 11.42 -16.07
CA ARG A 137 17.68 10.63 -17.30
C ARG A 137 17.83 9.11 -17.07
N GLN A 138 18.32 8.72 -15.90
CA GLN A 138 18.48 7.33 -15.47
C GLN A 138 17.63 7.11 -14.22
N GLY A 139 17.01 5.93 -14.14
CA GLY A 139 16.31 5.49 -12.94
C GLY A 139 17.25 5.26 -11.77
N GLY A 140 16.68 5.25 -10.57
CA GLY A 140 17.37 4.92 -9.33
C GLY A 140 17.99 3.53 -9.32
N LYS A 141 19.16 3.38 -8.69
CA LYS A 141 19.81 2.08 -8.52
C LYS A 141 19.31 1.37 -7.25
N PHE A 142 18.31 0.52 -7.40
CA PHE A 142 17.73 -0.26 -6.30
C PHE A 142 18.52 -1.53 -5.92
N GLY A 143 19.67 -1.80 -6.56
CA GLY A 143 20.45 -3.01 -6.30
C GLY A 143 19.63 -4.26 -6.61
N GLU A 144 19.50 -5.17 -5.63
CA GLU A 144 18.67 -6.38 -5.75
C GLU A 144 17.28 -6.22 -5.10
N ALA A 145 16.90 -5.00 -4.69
CA ALA A 145 15.58 -4.78 -4.12
C ALA A 145 14.48 -5.05 -5.16
N GLU A 146 13.45 -5.76 -4.72
CA GLU A 146 12.40 -6.26 -5.60
C GLU A 146 11.22 -5.30 -5.72
N GLN A 147 10.80 -4.98 -6.95
CA GLN A 147 9.57 -4.21 -7.17
C GLN A 147 8.33 -5.12 -7.10
N PHE A 148 7.32 -4.66 -6.39
CA PHE A 148 5.99 -5.25 -6.36
C PHE A 148 4.96 -4.30 -6.97
N PHE A 149 4.07 -4.85 -7.79
CA PHE A 149 2.92 -4.16 -8.34
C PHE A 149 1.71 -4.42 -7.46
N GLN A 150 0.87 -3.40 -7.26
CA GLN A 150 -0.33 -3.54 -6.44
C GLN A 150 -1.23 -4.66 -6.99
N SER A 151 -1.71 -5.49 -6.08
CA SER A 151 -2.77 -6.44 -6.30
C SER A 151 -3.92 -6.06 -5.38
N TRP A 152 -5.14 -6.41 -5.79
CA TRP A 152 -6.32 -6.27 -4.95
C TRP A 152 -7.23 -7.45 -5.27
N GLU A 153 -8.11 -7.76 -4.34
CA GLU A 153 -9.22 -8.68 -4.62
C GLU A 153 -10.19 -7.89 -5.50
N GLU A 154 -10.49 -8.40 -6.69
CA GLU A 154 -11.64 -7.90 -7.45
C GLU A 154 -12.88 -8.35 -6.69
N ASP A 155 -13.82 -7.43 -6.47
CA ASP A 155 -15.08 -7.78 -5.83
C ASP A 155 -15.77 -8.85 -6.67
N ASP A 156 -16.33 -9.87 -6.02
CA ASP A 156 -17.15 -10.85 -6.70
C ASP A 156 -18.41 -10.12 -7.21
N GLU A 157 -18.62 -10.08 -8.53
CA GLU A 157 -19.74 -9.37 -9.15
C GLU A 157 -21.08 -9.81 -8.53
N ASP A 158 -21.21 -11.07 -8.15
CA ASP A 158 -22.43 -11.60 -7.54
C ASP A 158 -22.65 -11.04 -6.12
N GLU A 159 -21.57 -10.89 -5.33
CA GLU A 159 -21.62 -10.30 -3.99
C GLU A 159 -21.95 -8.80 -4.05
N VAL A 160 -21.38 -8.08 -5.03
CA VAL A 160 -21.69 -6.67 -5.28
C VAL A 160 -23.16 -6.48 -5.66
N LEU A 161 -23.68 -7.31 -6.56
CA LEU A 161 -25.09 -7.26 -6.97
C LEU A 161 -26.03 -7.56 -5.81
N GLU A 162 -25.69 -8.51 -4.93
CA GLU A 162 -26.46 -8.80 -3.73
C GLU A 162 -26.47 -7.62 -2.74
N ALA A 163 -25.32 -6.99 -2.53
CA ALA A 163 -25.19 -5.80 -1.68
C ALA A 163 -26.01 -4.62 -2.23
N ILE A 164 -25.94 -4.34 -3.52
CA ILE A 164 -26.74 -3.30 -4.21
C ILE A 164 -28.24 -3.58 -4.06
N GLY A 165 -28.64 -4.85 -4.23
CA GLY A 165 -30.03 -5.26 -4.04
C GLY A 165 -30.52 -5.02 -2.61
N THR A 166 -29.67 -5.28 -1.62
CA THR A 166 -29.98 -5.04 -0.20
C THR A 166 -30.10 -3.54 0.11
N LEU A 167 -29.19 -2.73 -0.42
CA LEU A 167 -29.23 -1.27 -0.28
C LEU A 167 -30.47 -0.66 -0.92
N SER A 168 -30.84 -1.10 -2.13
CA SER A 168 -32.05 -0.64 -2.83
C SER A 168 -33.32 -0.89 -2.00
N LYS A 169 -33.45 -2.09 -1.41
CA LYS A 169 -34.58 -2.43 -0.52
C LYS A 169 -34.66 -1.52 0.71
N ARG A 170 -33.53 -1.20 1.33
CA ARG A 170 -33.48 -0.28 2.49
C ARG A 170 -33.86 1.14 2.08
N LEU A 171 -33.45 1.59 0.90
CA LEU A 171 -33.80 2.90 0.36
C LEU A 171 -35.32 3.00 0.16
N ASP A 172 -35.94 1.99 -0.45
CA ASP A 172 -37.39 1.91 -0.64
C ASP A 172 -38.15 1.96 0.70
N GLU A 173 -37.63 1.30 1.73
CA GLU A 173 -38.24 1.30 3.06
C GLU A 173 -38.17 2.69 3.71
N ILE A 174 -37.02 3.36 3.60
CA ILE A 174 -36.84 4.74 4.08
C ILE A 174 -37.79 5.70 3.35
N GLU A 175 -37.90 5.58 2.03
CA GLU A 175 -38.79 6.42 1.22
C GLU A 175 -40.27 6.22 1.63
N ARG A 176 -40.68 4.98 1.87
CA ARG A 176 -42.03 4.66 2.38
C ARG A 176 -42.29 5.21 3.77
N ARG A 177 -41.27 5.29 4.65
CA ARG A 177 -41.41 5.87 5.99
C ARG A 177 -41.55 7.39 5.92
N LEU A 178 -40.78 8.05 5.06
CA LEU A 178 -40.84 9.50 4.85
C LEU A 178 -42.18 9.94 4.24
N LYS A 179 -42.76 9.18 3.31
CA LYS A 179 -44.07 9.49 2.71
C LYS A 179 -45.27 9.30 3.65
N ARG A 180 -45.07 8.71 4.84
CA ARG A 180 -46.12 8.48 5.86
C ARG A 180 -46.10 9.52 6.99
N GLN A 181 -45.12 10.44 6.99
CA GLN A 181 -45.10 11.62 7.86
C GLN A 181 -45.71 12.81 7.12
#